data_AF-A0A662SV37-F1
#
_entry.id   AF-A0A662SV37-F1
#
_cell.length_a   1.000
_cell.length_b   1.000
_cell.length_c   1.000
_cell.angle_alpha   90.00
_cell.angle_beta   90.00
_cell.angle_gamma   90.00
#
_symmetry.space_group_name_H-M   'P 1'
#
loop_
_entity.id
_entity.type
_entity.pdbx_description
1 polymer ?
#
loop_
_entity_poly.entity_id
_entity_poly.type
_entity_poly.pdbx_seq_one_letter_code
_entity_poly.pdbx_strand_id
1 'polypeptide(L)'
;MGVSVSVEDRVRSLVRVRPDYAEILRRAVEVEENPPDEFTRKYGWEWHQVAAVPGKLVKLVGEGIVEITYKSRRYTHYKLADREAVKRALADLEKPKPEES
;
A
#
# COMPACT_ATOMS: atom_id res chain seq x y z
N MET A 1 -23.61 -1.68 -14.39
CA MET A 1 -22.74 -0.58 -13.97
C MET A 1 -21.51 -1.18 -13.31
N GLY A 2 -20.39 -1.27 -14.02
CA GLY A 2 -19.14 -1.71 -13.41
C GLY A 2 -18.62 -0.56 -12.56
N VAL A 3 -18.78 -0.66 -11.23
CA VAL A 3 -18.16 0.29 -10.33
C VAL A 3 -16.66 0.07 -10.49
N SER A 4 -15.97 1.02 -11.11
CA SER A 4 -14.50 1.03 -11.13
C SER A 4 -14.06 1.16 -9.67
N VAL A 5 -13.77 0.05 -9.01
CA VAL A 5 -13.36 0.04 -7.60
C VAL A 5 -11.98 0.68 -7.54
N SER A 6 -11.94 1.95 -7.13
CA SER A 6 -10.74 2.74 -6.93
C SER A 6 -9.82 2.11 -5.88
N VAL A 7 -8.52 2.34 -5.99
CA VAL A 7 -7.52 1.85 -5.02
C VAL A 7 -7.88 2.23 -3.58
N GLU A 8 -8.43 3.43 -3.38
CA GLU A 8 -8.97 3.89 -2.08
C GLU A 8 -9.96 2.91 -1.45
N ASP A 9 -10.95 2.45 -2.22
CA ASP A 9 -12.02 1.59 -1.71
C ASP A 9 -11.47 0.21 -1.34
N ARG A 10 -10.53 -0.31 -2.14
CA ARG A 10 -9.85 -1.58 -1.87
C ARG A 10 -9.01 -1.50 -0.60
N VAL A 11 -8.27 -0.41 -0.41
CA VAL A 11 -7.50 -0.16 0.82
C VAL A 11 -8.43 -0.08 2.02
N ARG A 12 -9.53 0.68 1.92
CA ARG A 12 -10.53 0.80 3.01
C ARG A 12 -11.11 -0.55 3.39
N SER A 13 -11.54 -1.33 2.39
CA SER A 13 -12.10 -2.67 2.61
C SER A 13 -11.07 -3.61 3.25
N LEU A 14 -9.83 -3.61 2.74
CA LEU A 14 -8.75 -4.46 3.25
C LEU A 14 -8.39 -4.10 4.69
N VAL A 15 -8.22 -2.82 5.01
CA VAL A 15 -7.84 -2.36 6.35
C VAL A 15 -8.97 -2.61 7.36
N ARG A 16 -10.23 -2.46 6.97
CA ARG A 16 -11.38 -2.81 7.84
C ARG A 16 -11.37 -4.28 8.26
N VAL A 17 -11.02 -5.18 7.34
CA VAL A 17 -10.94 -6.62 7.64
C VAL A 17 -9.63 -6.97 8.33
N ARG A 18 -8.53 -6.28 7.96
CA ARG A 18 -7.18 -6.57 8.44
C ARG A 18 -6.41 -5.27 8.71
N PRO A 19 -6.51 -4.72 9.94
CA PRO A 19 -5.84 -3.48 10.31
C PRO A 19 -4.30 -3.55 10.19
N ASP A 20 -3.71 -4.74 10.31
CA ASP A 20 -2.29 -5.03 10.04
C ASP A 20 -1.76 -4.45 8.71
N TYR A 21 -2.62 -4.32 7.69
CA TYR A 21 -2.19 -3.81 6.38
C TYR A 21 -2.05 -2.29 6.37
N ALA A 22 -2.71 -1.59 7.31
CA ALA A 22 -2.61 -0.13 7.41
C ALA A 22 -1.17 0.31 7.69
N GLU A 23 -0.49 -0.35 8.62
CA GLU A 23 0.91 -0.03 8.94
C GLU A 23 1.85 -0.31 7.76
N ILE A 24 1.62 -1.40 7.02
CA ILE A 24 2.42 -1.74 5.84
C ILE A 24 2.24 -0.67 4.76
N LEU A 25 1.00 -0.27 4.49
CA LEU A 25 0.68 0.75 3.50
C LEU A 25 1.22 2.13 3.92
N ARG A 26 1.14 2.46 5.20
CA ARG A 26 1.73 3.69 5.76
C ARG A 26 3.24 3.73 5.52
N ARG A 27 3.94 2.64 5.82
CA ARG A 27 5.38 2.51 5.56
C ARG A 27 5.69 2.56 4.07
N ALA A 28 4.87 1.94 3.23
CA ALA A 28 5.02 2.01 1.78
C ALA A 28 4.94 3.46 1.26
N VAL A 29 3.96 4.23 1.75
CA VAL A 29 3.84 5.65 1.43
C VAL A 29 5.07 6.41 1.91
N GLU A 30 5.53 6.16 3.13
CA GLU A 30 6.73 6.81 3.70
C GLU A 30 7.99 6.51 2.88
N VAL A 31 8.18 5.27 2.44
CA VAL A 31 9.33 4.89 1.58
C VAL A 31 9.22 5.53 0.19
N GLU A 32 8.02 5.70 -0.37
CA GLU A 32 7.86 6.46 -1.62
C GLU A 32 8.05 7.97 -1.45
N GLU A 33 7.75 8.52 -0.28
CA GLU A 33 7.99 9.93 0.06
C GLU A 33 9.46 10.21 0.37
N ASN A 34 10.11 9.29 1.08
CA ASN A 34 11.50 9.37 1.50
C ASN A 34 12.28 8.10 1.08
N PRO A 35 12.51 7.93 -0.23
CA PRO A 35 13.21 6.76 -0.73
C PRO A 35 14.68 6.77 -0.26
N PRO A 36 15.22 5.64 0.22
CA PRO A 36 16.62 5.58 0.65
C PRO A 36 17.61 5.75 -0.51
N ASP A 37 17.18 5.43 -1.74
CA ASP A 37 18.02 5.46 -2.94
C ASP A 37 17.20 5.87 -4.18
N GLU A 38 17.86 6.41 -5.21
CA GLU A 38 17.23 6.70 -6.51
C GLU A 38 16.63 5.45 -7.16
N PHE A 39 17.21 4.28 -6.91
CA PHE A 39 16.67 3.01 -7.42
C PHE A 39 15.29 2.74 -6.84
N THR A 40 15.11 2.91 -5.52
CA THR A 40 13.82 2.75 -4.84
C THR A 40 12.81 3.77 -5.35
N ARG A 41 13.24 5.01 -5.59
CA ARG A 41 12.39 6.06 -6.17
C ARG A 41 11.89 5.71 -7.57
N LYS A 42 12.78 5.14 -8.39
CA LYS A 42 12.50 4.83 -9.81
C LYS A 42 11.75 3.52 -10.00
N TYR A 43 12.17 2.48 -9.29
CA TYR A 43 11.68 1.12 -9.45
C TYR A 43 10.76 0.67 -8.32
N GLY A 44 10.62 1.40 -7.23
CA GLY A 44 9.80 1.00 -6.07
C GLY A 44 10.60 0.32 -4.96
N TRP A 45 9.90 -0.03 -3.90
CA TRP A 45 10.44 -0.53 -2.63
C TRP A 45 10.32 -2.04 -2.48
N GLU A 46 11.13 -2.61 -1.60
CA GLU A 46 11.14 -4.02 -1.29
C GLU A 46 10.39 -4.34 0.01
N TRP A 47 10.05 -5.61 0.19
CA TRP A 47 9.28 -6.10 1.33
C TRP A 47 9.89 -5.77 2.70
N HIS A 48 11.22 -5.76 2.78
CA HIS A 48 11.94 -5.46 4.01
C HIS A 48 11.85 -3.98 4.41
N GLN A 49 11.70 -3.07 3.44
CA GLN A 49 11.60 -1.63 3.71
C GLN A 49 10.28 -1.24 4.37
N VAL A 50 9.21 -1.97 4.05
CA VAL A 50 7.89 -1.78 4.67
C VAL A 50 7.65 -2.71 5.87
N ALA A 51 8.69 -3.48 6.25
CA ALA A 51 8.64 -4.59 7.19
C ALA A 51 7.43 -5.51 7.03
N ALA A 52 7.06 -5.80 5.77
CA ALA A 52 5.98 -6.72 5.45
C ALA A 52 6.56 -8.07 5.05
N VAL A 53 5.88 -9.15 5.44
CA VAL A 53 6.20 -10.48 4.91
C VAL A 53 5.71 -10.57 3.45
N PRO A 54 6.45 -11.26 2.55
CA PRO A 54 6.11 -11.34 1.13
C PRO A 54 4.69 -11.88 0.89
N GLY A 55 4.18 -12.78 1.74
CA GLY A 55 2.79 -13.25 1.65
C GLY A 55 1.72 -12.16 1.81
N LYS A 56 1.97 -11.14 2.66
CA LYS A 56 1.07 -9.99 2.80
C LYS A 56 1.13 -9.11 1.54
N LEU A 57 2.31 -8.93 0.96
CA LEU A 57 2.48 -8.14 -0.27
C LEU A 57 1.83 -8.80 -1.48
N VAL A 58 1.95 -10.11 -1.64
CA VAL A 58 1.25 -10.84 -2.72
C VAL A 58 -0.25 -10.62 -2.64
N LYS A 59 -0.82 -10.56 -1.43
CA LYS A 59 -2.23 -10.21 -1.24
C LYS A 59 -2.52 -8.76 -1.67
N LEU A 60 -1.69 -7.79 -1.28
CA LEU A 60 -1.83 -6.39 -1.74
C LEU A 60 -1.74 -6.25 -3.26
N VAL A 61 -0.89 -7.05 -3.89
CA VAL A 61 -0.77 -7.12 -5.35
C VAL A 61 -2.01 -7.75 -5.99
N GLY A 62 -2.52 -8.83 -5.41
CA GLY A 62 -3.76 -9.47 -5.86
C GLY A 62 -4.99 -8.54 -5.77
N GLU A 63 -5.04 -7.70 -4.73
CA GLU A 63 -6.07 -6.67 -4.59
C GLU A 63 -5.83 -5.47 -5.54
N GLY A 64 -4.69 -5.38 -6.22
CA GLY A 64 -4.33 -4.25 -7.08
C GLY A 64 -4.10 -2.94 -6.34
N ILE A 65 -3.69 -3.01 -5.08
CA ILE A 65 -3.28 -1.85 -4.26
C ILE A 65 -1.78 -1.56 -4.48
N VAL A 66 -1.01 -2.63 -4.65
CA VAL A 66 0.42 -2.60 -4.93
C VAL A 66 0.65 -3.23 -6.30
N GLU A 67 1.63 -2.72 -7.04
CA GLU A 67 2.04 -3.25 -8.32
C GLU A 67 3.50 -3.71 -8.28
N ILE A 68 3.81 -4.77 -9.02
CA ILE A 68 5.18 -5.26 -9.17
C ILE A 68 5.75 -4.58 -10.41
N THR A 69 6.60 -3.59 -10.17
CA THR A 69 7.27 -2.78 -11.19
C THR A 69 8.50 -3.47 -11.76
N TYR A 70 9.26 -4.15 -10.90
CA TYR A 70 10.49 -4.81 -11.31
C TYR A 70 10.70 -6.10 -10.53
N LYS A 71 10.92 -7.19 -11.27
CA LYS A 71 11.23 -8.50 -10.71
C LYS A 71 12.57 -8.98 -11.24
N SER A 72 13.48 -9.26 -10.34
CA SER A 72 14.78 -9.86 -10.61
C SER A 72 14.89 -11.23 -9.92
N ARG A 73 15.93 -12.00 -10.24
CA ARG A 73 16.16 -13.35 -9.68
C ARG A 73 16.35 -13.36 -8.15
N ARG A 74 16.72 -12.21 -7.57
CA ARG A 74 17.01 -12.03 -6.14
C ARG A 74 16.15 -10.97 -5.45
N TYR A 75 15.51 -10.07 -6.19
CA TYR A 75 14.84 -8.88 -5.65
C TYR A 75 13.48 -8.67 -6.33
N THR A 76 12.48 -8.30 -5.55
CA THR A 76 11.15 -7.92 -6.07
C THR A 76 10.81 -6.54 -5.57
N HIS A 77 10.70 -5.60 -6.50
CA HIS A 77 10.31 -4.24 -6.22
C HIS A 77 8.82 -4.07 -6.42
N TYR A 78 8.23 -3.38 -5.46
CA TYR A 78 6.82 -3.10 -5.34
C TYR A 78 6.63 -1.59 -5.35
N LYS A 79 5.51 -1.14 -5.90
CA LYS A 79 5.12 0.27 -5.88
C LYS A 79 3.65 0.38 -5.57
N LEU A 80 3.21 1.45 -4.90
CA LEU A 80 1.77 1.65 -4.74
C LEU A 80 1.17 1.99 -6.11
N ALA A 81 0.05 1.34 -6.42
CA ALA A 81 -0.69 1.61 -7.66
C ALA A 81 -1.13 3.09 -7.70
N ASP A 82 -1.59 3.58 -6.55
CA ASP A 82 -1.95 4.98 -6.36
C ASP A 82 -1.61 5.41 -4.93
N ARG A 83 -0.45 6.08 -4.78
CA ARG A 83 0.04 6.58 -3.50
C ARG A 83 -0.95 7.56 -2.86
N GLU A 84 -1.52 8.47 -3.64
CA GLU A 84 -2.44 9.49 -3.12
C GLU A 84 -3.72 8.85 -2.59
N ALA A 85 -4.28 7.90 -3.34
CA ALA A 85 -5.44 7.12 -2.94
C ALA A 85 -5.16 6.33 -1.65
N VAL A 86 -4.03 5.62 -1.57
CA VAL A 86 -3.64 4.88 -0.36
C VAL A 86 -3.52 5.83 0.84
N LYS A 87 -2.88 6.99 0.67
CA LYS A 87 -2.73 8.00 1.72
C LYS A 87 -4.09 8.55 2.17
N ARG A 88 -4.98 8.87 1.23
CA ARG A 88 -6.35 9.34 1.52
C ARG A 88 -7.17 8.28 2.27
N ALA A 89 -7.10 7.03 1.83
CA ALA A 89 -7.76 5.92 2.51
C ALA A 89 -7.24 5.75 3.94
N LEU A 90 -5.93 5.76 4.14
CA LEU A 90 -5.34 5.65 5.48
C LEU A 90 -5.73 6.83 6.37
N ALA A 91 -5.70 8.07 5.86
CA ALA A 91 -6.09 9.26 6.61
C ALA A 91 -7.59 9.27 7.00
N ASP A 92 -8.46 8.77 6.11
CA ASP A 92 -9.90 8.59 6.39
C ASP A 92 -10.15 7.56 7.50
N LEU A 93 -9.31 6.51 7.56
CA LEU A 93 -9.38 5.47 8.58
C LEU A 93 -8.73 5.89 9.91
N GLU A 94 -7.68 6.72 9.88
CA GLU A 94 -7.02 7.30 11.06
C GLU A 94 -7.84 8.40 11.73
N LYS A 95 -8.85 8.96 11.06
CA LYS A 95 -9.89 9.72 11.76
C LYS A 95 -10.80 8.71 12.46
N PRO A 96 -10.67 8.47 13.78
CA PRO A 96 -11.71 7.75 14.48
C PRO A 96 -13.02 8.49 14.21
N LYS A 97 -14.08 7.74 13.90
CA LYS A 97 -15.45 8.26 14.01
C LYS A 97 -15.53 9.09 15.30
N PRO A 98 -15.88 10.39 15.27
CA PRO A 98 -16.75 10.86 16.33
C PRO A 98 -18.03 10.04 16.17
N GLU A 99 -18.13 9.00 16.98
CA GLU A 99 -19.38 8.36 17.29
C GLU A 99 -20.38 9.46 17.66
N GLU A 100 -21.53 9.44 16.99
CA GLU A 100 -22.65 10.34 17.23
C GLU A 100 -22.91 10.53 18.74
N SER A 101 -23.04 11.78 19.17
CA SER A 101 -23.80 12.17 20.36
C SER A 101 -24.34 13.58 20.18
#